data_AF-A0A7U9RFK0-F1
#
_entry.id   AF-A0A7U9RFK0-F1
#
_cell.length_a   1.000
_cell.length_b   1.000
_cell.length_c   1.000
_cell.angle_alpha   90.00
_cell.angle_beta   90.00
_cell.angle_gamma   90.00
#
_symmetry.space_group_name_H-M   'P 1'
#
loop_
_entity.id
_entity.type
_entity.pdbx_description
1 polymer ?
#
loop_
_entity_poly.entity_id
_entity_poly.type
_entity_poly.pdbx_seq_one_letter_code
_entity_poly.pdbx_strand_id
1 'polypeptide(L)'
;MKYINAAEILPKQLLKELQTYIDGSVLYVPKVSEKKEWGAMSGARTFYQERNREIQKRFHEGYSIDVLSEQYGLAYSTVKKIIYG
;
A
#
# COMPACT_ATOMS: atom_id res chain seq x y z
N MET A 1 3.29 -8.80 -11.02
CA MET A 1 4.42 -8.55 -11.94
C MET A 1 4.68 -9.83 -12.70
N LYS A 2 4.91 -9.78 -14.01
CA LYS A 2 5.28 -10.98 -14.78
C LYS A 2 6.69 -11.41 -14.36
N TYR A 3 6.91 -12.71 -14.16
CA TYR A 3 8.25 -13.25 -13.98
C TYR A 3 9.08 -13.01 -15.23
N ILE A 4 10.32 -12.56 -15.06
CA ILE A 4 11.28 -12.34 -16.14
C ILE A 4 12.57 -13.04 -15.72
N ASN A 5 13.10 -13.91 -16.58
CA ASN A 5 14.38 -14.56 -16.32
C ASN A 5 15.51 -13.55 -16.54
N ALA A 6 16.37 -13.36 -15.53
CA ALA A 6 17.49 -12.43 -15.60
C ALA A 6 18.44 -12.72 -16.78
N ALA A 7 18.61 -14.00 -17.16
CA ALA A 7 19.45 -14.40 -18.28
C ALA A 7 18.91 -13.97 -19.66
N GLU A 8 17.62 -13.63 -19.76
CA GLU A 8 17.01 -13.16 -21.01
C GLU A 8 17.23 -11.66 -21.25
N ILE A 9 17.51 -10.89 -20.19
CA ILE A 9 17.52 -9.41 -20.25
C ILE A 9 18.83 -8.77 -19.79
N LEU A 10 19.64 -9.45 -18.98
CA LEU A 10 20.86 -8.87 -18.43
C LEU A 10 22.09 -9.25 -19.26
N PRO A 11 23.08 -8.33 -19.42
CA PRO A 11 24.36 -8.66 -20.01
C PRO A 11 25.08 -9.75 -19.21
N LYS A 12 25.81 -10.64 -19.91
CA LYS A 12 26.54 -11.76 -19.30
C LYS A 12 27.46 -11.35 -18.14
N GLN A 13 28.15 -10.22 -18.28
CA GLN A 13 29.06 -9.72 -17.25
C GLN A 13 28.31 -9.31 -15.97
N LEU A 14 27.15 -8.65 -16.11
CA LEU A 14 26.32 -8.26 -14.97
C LEU A 14 25.67 -9.47 -14.29
N LEU A 15 25.21 -10.45 -15.08
CA LEU A 15 24.67 -11.70 -14.53
C LEU A 15 25.73 -12.44 -13.72
N LYS A 16 26.96 -12.53 -14.23
CA LYS A 16 28.09 -13.15 -13.53
C LYS A 16 28.41 -12.44 -12.20
N GLU A 17 28.38 -11.11 -12.20
CA GLU A 17 28.58 -10.31 -10.99
C GLU A 17 27.46 -10.58 -9.97
N LEU A 18 26.19 -10.55 -10.38
CA LEU A 18 25.06 -10.84 -9.50
C LEU A 18 25.15 -12.23 -8.85
N GLN A 19 25.59 -13.23 -9.62
CA GLN A 19 25.79 -14.60 -9.12
C GLN A 19 26.86 -14.71 -8.03
N THR A 20 27.76 -13.72 -7.89
CA THR A 20 28.70 -13.68 -6.75
C THR A 20 28.01 -13.33 -5.43
N TYR A 21 26.86 -12.66 -5.48
CA TYR A 21 26.06 -12.27 -4.30
C TYR A 21 24.93 -13.27 -4.04
N ILE A 22 24.31 -13.81 -5.08
CA ILE A 22 23.12 -14.67 -4.98
C ILE A 22 22.97 -15.57 -6.22
N ASP A 23 22.83 -16.88 -6.03
CA ASP A 23 22.59 -17.85 -7.12
C ASP A 23 21.37 -18.74 -6.80
N GLY A 24 20.62 -19.13 -7.83
CA GLY A 24 19.43 -19.98 -7.71
C GLY A 24 18.24 -19.38 -6.95
N SER A 25 18.23 -18.06 -6.71
CA SER A 25 17.21 -17.38 -5.89
C SER A 25 16.51 -16.24 -6.63
N VAL A 26 15.35 -15.82 -6.13
CA VAL A 26 14.58 -14.68 -6.67
C VAL A 26 15.08 -13.38 -6.05
N LEU A 27 15.58 -12.45 -6.88
CA LEU A 27 16.03 -11.13 -6.47
C LEU A 27 14.99 -10.06 -6.85
N TYR A 28 14.55 -9.27 -5.87
CA TYR A 28 13.67 -8.11 -6.12
C TYR A 28 14.50 -6.88 -6.48
N VAL A 29 14.23 -6.29 -7.65
CA VAL A 29 14.80 -5.01 -8.05
C VAL A 29 13.78 -3.90 -7.82
N PRO A 30 14.00 -2.98 -6.86
CA PRO A 30 13.08 -1.88 -6.64
C PRO A 30 13.01 -0.96 -7.85
N LYS A 31 11.84 -0.38 -8.11
CA LYS A 31 11.70 0.66 -9.13
C LYS A 31 12.49 1.90 -8.73
N VAL A 32 13.22 2.47 -9.69
CA VAL A 32 13.95 3.74 -9.52
C VAL A 32 12.99 4.93 -9.46
N SER A 33 11.84 4.85 -10.13
CA SER A 33 10.78 5.86 -10.00
C SER A 33 10.34 5.97 -8.55
N GLU A 34 10.22 7.19 -8.01
CA GLU A 34 9.61 7.43 -6.71
C GLU A 34 8.35 6.57 -6.57
N LYS A 35 8.23 5.86 -5.44
CA LYS A 35 6.98 5.19 -5.10
C LYS A 35 5.90 6.27 -5.11
N LYS A 36 5.08 6.33 -6.16
CA LYS A 36 3.83 7.09 -6.11
C LYS A 36 3.11 6.62 -4.85
N GLU A 37 2.84 7.56 -3.95
CA GLU A 37 2.19 7.27 -2.68
C GLU A 37 0.93 6.42 -2.93
N TRP A 38 0.67 5.47 -2.03
CA TRP A 38 -0.43 4.52 -2.16
C TRP A 38 -1.74 5.23 -2.52
N GLY A 39 -2.38 4.80 -3.61
CA GLY A 39 -3.67 5.33 -4.07
C GLY A 39 -3.63 6.57 -4.95
N ALA A 40 -2.45 7.10 -5.31
CA ALA A 40 -2.34 8.28 -6.19
C ALA A 40 -2.76 8.03 -7.66
N MET A 41 -2.75 6.79 -8.14
CA MET A 41 -3.14 6.48 -9.53
C MET A 41 -4.59 6.02 -9.70
N SER A 42 -5.27 5.59 -8.62
CA SER A 42 -6.60 4.97 -8.71
C SER A 42 -7.73 5.81 -8.07
N GLY A 43 -7.42 6.99 -7.54
CA GLY A 43 -8.38 7.81 -6.77
C GLY A 43 -8.75 7.24 -5.40
N ALA A 44 -8.31 6.01 -5.09
CA ALA A 44 -8.60 5.34 -3.82
C ALA A 44 -8.10 6.14 -2.61
N ARG A 45 -6.98 6.88 -2.75
CA ARG A 45 -6.48 7.73 -1.66
C ARG A 45 -7.49 8.82 -1.31
N THR A 46 -8.00 9.53 -2.31
CA THR A 46 -8.99 10.59 -2.12
C THR A 46 -10.26 10.05 -1.49
N PHE A 47 -10.78 8.93 -2.00
CA PHE A 47 -11.95 8.25 -1.43
C PHE A 47 -11.78 7.93 0.05
N TYR A 48 -10.65 7.31 0.44
CA TYR A 48 -10.40 6.97 1.84
C TYR A 48 -10.19 8.21 2.72
N GLN A 49 -9.58 9.26 2.19
CA GLN A 49 -9.41 10.53 2.92
C GLN A 49 -10.75 11.21 3.17
N GLU A 50 -11.63 11.27 2.17
CA GLU A 50 -12.97 11.85 2.29
C GLU A 50 -13.82 11.06 3.29
N ARG A 51 -13.87 9.74 3.15
CA ARG A 51 -14.54 8.86 4.11
C ARG A 51 -14.01 9.07 5.54
N ASN A 52 -12.70 9.15 5.73
CA ASN A 52 -12.10 9.33 7.05
C ASN A 52 -12.48 10.68 7.67
N ARG A 53 -12.50 11.76 6.88
CA ARG A 53 -12.95 13.08 7.34
C ARG A 53 -14.42 13.05 7.76
N GLU A 54 -15.28 12.38 7.01
CA GLU A 54 -16.69 12.24 7.36
C GLU A 54 -16.90 11.41 8.64
N ILE A 55 -16.14 10.31 8.82
CA ILE A 55 -16.15 9.52 10.06
C ILE A 55 -15.73 10.39 11.26
N GLN A 56 -14.67 11.17 11.11
CA GLN A 56 -14.22 12.10 12.16
C GLN A 56 -15.29 13.14 12.46
N LYS A 57 -15.88 13.77 11.44
CA LYS A 57 -16.94 14.77 11.61
C LYS A 57 -18.13 14.20 12.40
N ARG A 58 -18.65 13.04 11.99
CA ARG A 58 -19.78 12.39 12.68
C ARG A 58 -19.44 12.00 14.11
N PHE A 59 -18.20 11.58 14.38
CA PHE A 59 -17.77 11.34 15.75
C PHE A 59 -17.87 12.62 16.62
N HIS A 60 -17.45 13.78 16.08
CA HIS A 60 -17.59 15.06 16.78
C HIS A 60 -19.05 15.51 16.95
N GLU A 61 -19.96 15.03 16.10
CA GLU A 61 -21.41 15.23 16.24
C GLU A 61 -22.05 14.31 17.29
N GLY A 62 -21.28 13.43 17.94
CA GLY A 62 -21.71 12.59 19.06
C GLY A 62 -22.00 11.13 18.72
N TYR A 63 -21.72 10.68 17.48
CA TYR A 63 -21.86 9.28 17.11
C TYR A 63 -20.79 8.41 17.79
N SER A 64 -21.18 7.25 18.31
CA SER A 64 -20.24 6.31 18.92
C SER A 64 -19.40 5.57 17.88
N ILE A 65 -18.25 5.06 18.29
CA ILE A 65 -17.37 4.25 17.43
C ILE A 65 -18.10 3.00 16.93
N ASP A 66 -18.96 2.39 17.75
CA ASP A 66 -19.75 1.22 17.36
C ASP A 66 -20.72 1.53 16.22
N VAL A 67 -21.46 2.65 16.31
CA VAL A 67 -22.40 3.08 15.26
C VAL A 67 -21.65 3.40 13.96
N LEU A 68 -20.50 4.06 14.06
CA LEU A 68 -19.66 4.36 12.89
C LEU A 68 -19.03 3.09 12.29
N SER A 69 -18.72 2.09 13.10
CA SER A 69 -18.18 0.81 12.62
C SER A 69 -19.21 0.06 11.79
N GLU A 70 -20.45 0.00 12.27
CA GLU A 70 -21.57 -0.60 11.54
C GLU A 70 -21.91 0.19 10.26
N GLN A 71 -22.06 1.51 10.36
CA GLN A 71 -22.44 2.36 9.24
C GLN A 71 -21.46 2.30 8.06
N TYR A 72 -20.15 2.19 8.34
CA TYR A 72 -19.12 2.17 7.32
C TYR A 72 -18.62 0.76 6.98
N GLY A 73 -19.15 -0.28 7.64
CA GLY A 73 -18.69 -1.67 7.48
C GLY A 73 -17.22 -1.85 7.83
N LEU A 74 -16.73 -1.10 8.83
CA LEU A 74 -15.33 -1.10 9.26
C LEU A 74 -15.20 -1.77 10.62
N ALA A 75 -14.07 -2.44 10.85
CA ALA A 75 -13.75 -2.95 12.17
C ALA A 75 -13.63 -1.79 13.18
N TYR A 76 -14.07 -2.02 14.42
CA TYR A 76 -13.97 -1.04 15.52
C TYR A 76 -12.56 -0.44 15.65
N SER A 77 -11.53 -1.29 15.57
CA SER A 77 -10.13 -0.86 15.64
C SER A 77 -9.73 0.08 14.50
N THR A 78 -10.33 -0.08 13.31
CA THR A 78 -10.10 0.78 12.15
C THR A 78 -10.75 2.14 12.35
N VAL A 79 -12.01 2.17 12.81
CA VAL A 79 -12.70 3.44 13.12
C VAL A 79 -12.00 4.17 14.26
N LYS A 80 -11.60 3.45 15.32
CA LYS A 80 -10.80 4.00 16.43
C LYS A 80 -9.49 4.63 15.93
N LYS A 81 -8.79 3.97 15.01
CA LYS A 81 -7.58 4.50 14.39
C LYS A 81 -7.85 5.73 13.51
N ILE A 82 -8.98 5.78 12.80
CA ILE A 82 -9.37 6.95 12.01
C ILE A 82 -9.65 8.16 12.91
N ILE A 83 -10.21 7.94 14.10
CA ILE A 83 -10.57 9.02 15.03
C ILE A 83 -9.36 9.52 15.82
N TYR A 84 -8.49 8.62 16.31
CA TYR A 84 -7.42 8.97 17.25
C TYR A 84 -5.99 8.81 16.71
N GLY A 85 -5.82 8.23 15.53
CA GLY A 85 -4.52 7.88 14.95
C GLY A 85 -4.06 8.82 13.84
#